data_AF-A0A1F7ZUP4-F1
#
_entry.id   AF-A0A1F7ZUP4-F1
#
_cell.length_a   1.000
_cell.length_b   1.000
_cell.length_c   1.000
_cell.angle_alpha   90.00
_cell.angle_beta   90.00
_cell.angle_gamma   90.00
#
_symmetry.space_group_name_H-M   'P 1'
#
loop_
_entity.id
_entity.type
_entity.pdbx_description
1 polymer ?
#
loop_
_entity_poly.entity_id
_entity_poly.type
_entity_poly.pdbx_seq_one_letter_code
_entity_poly.pdbx_strand_id
1 'polypeptide(L)'
;MSLVDISWTRSSIAAITNLGLYLFLVQSIPPNWSPLIPVAQIACEPVFHYLAGAEKTPRYNMLVAPLLHASNCFEWGVRQVAWIPRLTVAPPIYLALILVSRLLLDMHLLTVFRHRKDLQWARQHILLPTHTLICYLAAMLLVEHAGIPVVTYIKPIVVIFMDGVGFLPHIIPASYAIAFDQVKIMKS
;
A
#
# COMPACT_ATOMS: atom_id res chain seq x y z
N MET A 1 20.65 6.07 -23.63
CA MET A 1 19.42 6.47 -22.93
C MET A 1 19.81 7.51 -21.89
N SER A 2 19.45 8.78 -22.11
CA SER A 2 19.78 9.87 -21.18
C SER A 2 18.69 9.97 -20.10
N LEU A 3 19.00 9.55 -18.88
CA LEU A 3 18.16 9.79 -17.70
C LEU A 3 18.20 11.29 -17.38
N VAL A 4 17.28 12.04 -17.99
CA VAL A 4 17.04 13.46 -17.68
C VAL A 4 16.01 13.49 -16.56
N ASP A 5 16.47 13.81 -15.35
CA ASP A 5 15.59 14.15 -14.24
C ASP A 5 14.67 15.33 -14.64
N ILE A 6 13.38 15.23 -14.32
CA ILE A 6 12.40 16.26 -14.68
C ILE A 6 12.40 17.38 -13.65
N SER A 7 12.09 18.59 -14.12
CA SER A 7 11.86 19.71 -13.21
C SER A 7 10.64 19.45 -12.33
N TRP A 8 10.61 20.09 -11.17
CA TRP A 8 9.43 20.10 -10.29
C TRP A 8 8.18 20.54 -11.05
N THR A 9 8.28 21.54 -11.92
CA THR A 9 7.16 22.03 -12.73
C THR A 9 6.56 20.92 -13.61
N ARG A 10 7.39 20.15 -14.32
CA ARG A 10 6.92 19.03 -15.15
C ARG A 10 6.35 17.89 -14.31
N SER A 11 6.96 17.62 -13.16
CA SER A 11 6.48 16.61 -12.20
C SER A 11 5.09 16.98 -11.66
N SER A 12 4.89 18.25 -11.29
CA SER A 12 3.61 18.78 -10.83
C SER A 12 2.55 18.75 -11.91
N ILE A 13 2.89 19.11 -13.15
CA ILE A 13 1.95 19.00 -14.28
C ILE A 13 1.48 17.55 -14.43
N ALA A 14 2.41 16.59 -14.45
CA ALA A 14 2.06 15.17 -14.58
C ALA A 14 1.20 14.68 -13.40
N ALA A 15 1.48 15.12 -12.17
CA ALA A 15 0.67 14.82 -11.00
C ALA A 15 -0.75 15.39 -11.10
N ILE A 16 -0.89 16.64 -11.55
CA ILE A 16 -2.20 17.28 -11.77
C ILE A 16 -2.95 16.55 -12.88
N THR A 17 -2.28 16.16 -13.97
CA THR A 17 -2.92 15.39 -15.05
C THR A 17 -3.41 14.03 -14.55
N ASN A 18 -2.62 13.32 -13.73
CA ASN A 18 -3.04 12.06 -13.15
C ASN A 18 -4.22 12.23 -12.16
N LEU A 19 -4.20 13.29 -11.33
CA LEU A 19 -5.33 13.64 -10.48
C LEU A 19 -6.58 13.97 -11.31
N GLY A 20 -6.43 14.72 -12.39
CA GLY A 20 -7.52 15.02 -13.33
C GLY A 20 -8.09 13.74 -13.96
N LEU A 21 -7.23 12.82 -14.39
CA LEU A 21 -7.64 11.52 -14.90
C LEU A 21 -8.43 10.74 -13.84
N TYR A 22 -7.94 10.67 -12.60
CA TYR A 22 -8.66 10.02 -11.49
C TYR A 22 -10.07 10.60 -11.31
N LEU A 23 -10.18 11.92 -11.17
CA LEU A 23 -11.46 12.59 -10.95
C LEU A 23 -12.42 12.35 -12.12
N PHE A 24 -11.91 12.39 -13.35
CA PHE A 24 -12.69 12.07 -14.55
C PHE A 24 -13.20 10.63 -14.54
N LEU A 25 -12.34 9.66 -14.20
CA LEU A 25 -12.70 8.24 -14.12
C LEU A 25 -13.73 7.98 -13.02
N VAL A 26 -13.57 8.59 -11.84
CA VAL A 26 -14.54 8.47 -10.73
C VAL A 26 -15.91 9.00 -11.10
N GLN A 27 -15.99 10.09 -11.87
CA GLN A 27 -17.26 10.66 -12.34
C GLN A 27 -17.89 9.85 -13.48
N SER A 28 -17.07 9.29 -14.36
CA SER A 28 -17.53 8.62 -15.59
C SER A 28 -17.85 7.14 -15.39
N ILE A 29 -17.17 6.47 -14.47
CA ILE A 29 -17.30 5.02 -14.25
C ILE A 29 -18.35 4.76 -13.17
N PRO A 30 -19.34 3.88 -13.44
CA PRO A 30 -20.31 3.48 -12.43
C PRO A 30 -19.65 2.89 -11.18
N PRO A 31 -20.24 3.07 -9.98
CA PRO A 31 -19.68 2.53 -8.72
C PRO A 31 -19.32 1.04 -8.74
N ASN A 32 -20.07 0.22 -9.47
CA ASN A 32 -19.83 -1.22 -9.56
C ASN A 32 -18.55 -1.57 -10.33
N TRP A 33 -18.05 -0.62 -11.13
CA TRP A 33 -16.86 -0.76 -11.97
C TRP A 33 -15.69 0.04 -11.42
N SER A 34 -15.83 0.59 -10.20
CA SER A 34 -14.78 1.39 -9.57
C SER A 34 -13.42 0.66 -9.42
N PRO A 35 -13.35 -0.68 -9.29
CA PRO A 35 -12.06 -1.38 -9.33
C PRO A 35 -11.30 -1.23 -10.66
N LEU A 36 -11.92 -0.78 -11.75
CA LEU A 36 -11.25 -0.49 -13.02
C LEU A 36 -10.54 0.87 -13.01
N ILE A 37 -10.92 1.79 -12.11
CA ILE A 37 -10.34 3.14 -12.04
C ILE A 37 -8.81 3.07 -11.86
N PRO A 38 -8.27 2.32 -10.89
CA PRO A 38 -6.83 2.31 -10.71
C PRO A 38 -6.11 1.52 -11.80
N VAL A 39 -6.75 0.53 -12.42
CA VAL A 39 -6.22 -0.16 -13.62
C VAL A 39 -6.02 0.83 -14.76
N ALA A 40 -7.03 1.67 -15.03
CA ALA A 40 -6.96 2.68 -16.08
C ALA A 40 -5.90 3.74 -15.77
N GLN A 41 -5.79 4.21 -14.51
CA GLN A 41 -4.73 5.14 -14.11
C GLN A 41 -3.33 4.56 -14.31
N ILE A 42 -3.09 3.31 -13.89
CA ILE A 42 -1.81 2.64 -14.07
C ILE A 42 -1.51 2.41 -15.56
N ALA A 43 -2.52 2.04 -16.35
CA ALA A 43 -2.35 1.86 -17.80
C ALA A 43 -2.02 3.18 -18.53
N CYS A 44 -2.49 4.32 -18.03
CA CYS A 44 -2.15 5.64 -18.56
C CYS A 44 -0.82 6.19 -18.04
N GLU A 45 -0.27 5.65 -16.94
CA GLU A 45 1.00 6.11 -16.34
C GLU A 45 2.16 6.16 -17.36
N PRO A 46 2.39 5.12 -18.21
CA PRO A 46 3.45 5.16 -19.22
C PRO A 46 3.25 6.25 -20.29
N VAL A 47 1.99 6.57 -20.63
CA VAL A 47 1.67 7.63 -21.59
C VAL A 47 2.07 8.99 -21.02
N PHE A 48 1.80 9.24 -19.74
CA PHE A 48 2.21 10.48 -19.07
C PHE A 48 3.73 10.59 -18.95
N HIS A 49 4.42 9.49 -18.66
CA HIS A 49 5.89 9.44 -18.67
C HIS A 49 6.48 9.76 -20.04
N TYR A 50 5.92 9.14 -21.09
CA TYR A 50 6.34 9.38 -22.47
C TYR A 50 6.13 10.85 -22.88
N LEU A 51 4.96 11.42 -22.60
CA LEU A 51 4.65 12.82 -22.90
C LEU A 51 5.50 13.81 -22.08
N ALA A 52 5.85 13.47 -20.84
CA ALA A 52 6.75 14.27 -20.01
C ALA A 52 8.23 14.15 -20.42
N GLY A 53 8.56 13.22 -21.32
CA GLY A 53 9.91 12.97 -21.81
C GLY A 53 10.84 12.38 -20.76
N ALA A 54 10.32 11.58 -19.82
CA ALA A 54 11.10 11.05 -18.71
C ALA A 54 10.62 9.69 -18.21
N GLU A 55 11.58 8.88 -17.76
CA GLU A 55 11.32 7.66 -16.99
C GLU A 55 10.88 7.99 -15.54
N LYS A 56 10.53 6.99 -14.74
CA LYS A 56 10.12 7.17 -13.33
C LYS A 56 11.21 7.89 -12.52
N THR A 57 11.06 9.20 -12.31
CA THR A 57 12.01 10.00 -11.54
C THR A 57 11.64 10.05 -10.06
N PRO A 58 12.60 10.29 -9.16
CA PRO A 58 12.32 10.50 -7.74
C PRO A 58 11.30 11.62 -7.48
N ARG A 59 11.38 12.74 -8.22
CA ARG A 59 10.44 13.88 -8.10
C ARG A 59 9.03 13.53 -8.57
N TYR A 60 8.92 12.78 -9.66
CA TYR A 60 7.64 12.24 -10.11
C TYR A 60 7.04 11.34 -9.04
N ASN A 61 7.82 10.36 -8.54
CA ASN A 61 7.35 9.41 -7.54
C ASN A 61 6.90 10.12 -6.26
N MET A 62 7.61 11.17 -5.82
CA MET A 62 7.24 11.93 -4.63
C MET A 62 5.88 12.62 -4.75
N LEU A 63 5.47 13.03 -5.95
CA LEU A 63 4.19 13.71 -6.17
C LEU A 63 3.06 12.76 -6.60
N VAL A 64 3.36 11.78 -7.45
CA VAL A 64 2.36 10.93 -8.10
C VAL A 64 2.13 9.62 -7.35
N ALA A 65 3.14 9.03 -6.73
CA ALA A 65 2.96 7.79 -5.98
C ALA A 65 1.96 7.94 -4.82
N PRO A 66 1.97 9.02 -3.99
CA PRO A 66 0.94 9.18 -2.95
C PRO A 66 -0.48 9.21 -3.52
N LEU A 67 -0.67 9.86 -4.68
CA LEU A 67 -1.97 9.93 -5.36
C LEU A 67 -2.43 8.54 -5.81
N LEU A 68 -1.56 7.81 -6.51
CA LEU A 68 -1.86 6.46 -7.03
C LEU A 68 -2.10 5.46 -5.89
N HIS A 69 -1.30 5.52 -4.82
CA HIS A 69 -1.52 4.69 -3.64
C HIS A 69 -2.85 5.03 -2.96
N ALA A 70 -3.18 6.31 -2.80
CA ALA A 70 -4.46 6.72 -2.23
C ALA A 70 -5.66 6.23 -3.06
N SER A 71 -5.61 6.35 -4.39
CA SER A 71 -6.68 5.83 -5.27
C SER A 71 -6.77 4.31 -5.23
N ASN A 72 -5.64 3.60 -5.25
CA ASN A 72 -5.60 2.13 -5.14
C ASN A 72 -6.19 1.68 -3.80
N CYS A 73 -5.71 2.25 -2.71
CA CYS A 73 -6.15 1.95 -1.35
C CYS A 73 -7.65 2.16 -1.19
N PHE A 74 -8.17 3.27 -1.73
CA PHE A 74 -9.58 3.58 -1.65
C PHE A 74 -10.43 2.63 -2.51
N GLU A 75 -10.15 2.52 -3.82
CA GLU A 75 -11.02 1.81 -4.76
C GLU A 75 -10.89 0.28 -4.70
N TRP A 76 -9.68 -0.25 -4.46
CA TRP A 76 -9.46 -1.69 -4.32
C TRP A 76 -9.60 -2.18 -2.88
N GLY A 77 -9.44 -1.31 -1.90
CA GLY A 77 -9.40 -1.70 -0.50
C GLY A 77 -10.58 -1.17 0.30
N VAL A 78 -10.50 0.09 0.72
CA VAL A 78 -11.40 0.71 1.70
C VAL A 78 -12.84 0.66 1.23
N ARG A 79 -13.13 1.03 -0.02
CA ARG A 79 -14.48 1.06 -0.56
C ARG A 79 -15.11 -0.33 -0.61
N GLN A 80 -14.38 -1.34 -1.05
CA GLN A 80 -14.87 -2.72 -1.11
C GLN A 80 -15.20 -3.26 0.28
N VAL A 81 -14.31 -3.01 1.24
CA VAL A 81 -14.49 -3.44 2.63
C VAL A 81 -15.61 -2.64 3.31
N ALA A 82 -15.74 -1.34 3.05
CA ALA A 82 -16.74 -0.49 3.68
C ALA A 82 -18.16 -0.72 3.16
N TRP A 83 -18.33 -0.98 1.85
CA TRP A 83 -19.65 -1.21 1.26
C TRP A 83 -20.23 -2.58 1.62
N ILE A 84 -19.39 -3.62 1.69
CA ILE A 84 -19.87 -4.96 2.05
C ILE A 84 -18.91 -5.67 3.02
N PRO A 85 -18.83 -5.21 4.28
CA PRO A 85 -17.82 -5.65 5.24
C PRO A 85 -17.97 -7.11 5.67
N ARG A 86 -19.15 -7.71 5.42
CA ARG A 86 -19.46 -9.12 5.69
C ARG A 86 -19.30 -10.06 4.49
N LEU A 87 -19.30 -9.57 3.24
CA LEU A 87 -19.17 -10.44 2.05
C LEU A 87 -17.74 -10.78 1.69
N THR A 88 -16.75 -10.00 2.11
CA THR A 88 -15.37 -10.19 1.67
C THR A 88 -14.70 -11.35 2.40
N VAL A 89 -14.81 -11.44 3.73
CA VAL A 89 -14.27 -12.54 4.56
C VAL A 89 -15.03 -12.62 5.88
N ALA A 90 -15.50 -13.80 6.30
CA ALA A 90 -16.13 -13.97 7.61
C ALA A 90 -15.14 -13.59 8.75
N PRO A 91 -15.58 -12.94 9.85
CA PRO A 91 -14.71 -12.58 10.97
C PRO A 91 -13.75 -13.68 11.45
N PRO A 92 -14.18 -14.95 11.66
CA PRO A 92 -13.26 -16.02 12.07
C PRO A 92 -12.21 -16.33 11.00
N ILE A 93 -12.59 -16.32 9.71
CA ILE A 93 -11.66 -16.56 8.61
C ILE A 93 -10.62 -15.44 8.53
N TYR A 94 -11.05 -14.18 8.72
CA TYR A 94 -10.14 -13.03 8.71
C TYR A 94 -9.09 -13.13 9.84
N LEU A 95 -9.53 -13.46 11.06
CA LEU A 95 -8.60 -13.66 12.18
C LEU A 95 -7.69 -14.88 11.96
N ALA A 96 -8.21 -15.96 11.37
CA ALA A 96 -7.41 -17.12 11.00
C ALA A 96 -6.33 -16.76 9.97
N LEU A 97 -6.63 -15.94 8.97
CA LEU A 97 -5.65 -15.45 7.99
C LEU A 97 -4.56 -14.60 8.65
N ILE A 98 -4.89 -13.78 9.66
CA ILE A 98 -3.89 -13.05 10.46
C ILE A 98 -2.96 -14.04 11.16
N LEU A 99 -3.50 -15.10 11.76
CA LEU A 99 -2.69 -16.11 12.43
C LEU A 99 -1.82 -16.90 11.43
N VAL A 100 -2.38 -17.31 10.30
CA VAL A 100 -1.65 -18.02 9.24
C VAL A 100 -0.51 -17.16 8.68
N SER A 101 -0.75 -15.87 8.42
CA SER A 101 0.31 -14.97 7.96
C SER A 101 1.43 -14.82 9.00
N ARG A 102 1.08 -14.80 10.31
CA ARG A 102 2.07 -14.81 11.39
C ARG A 102 2.89 -16.10 11.41
N LEU A 103 2.26 -17.25 11.28
CA LEU A 103 2.95 -18.54 11.25
C LEU A 103 3.85 -18.67 10.02
N LEU A 104 3.40 -18.19 8.86
CA LEU A 104 4.21 -18.13 7.64
C LEU A 104 5.45 -17.26 7.85
N LEU A 105 5.31 -16.08 8.47
CA LEU A 105 6.44 -15.23 8.81
C LEU A 105 7.42 -15.95 9.74
N ASP A 106 6.94 -16.58 10.80
CA ASP A 106 7.77 -17.32 11.76
C ASP A 106 8.51 -18.48 11.06
N MET A 107 7.83 -19.22 10.18
CA MET A 107 8.45 -20.27 9.36
C MET A 107 9.52 -19.70 8.42
N HIS A 108 9.25 -18.59 7.73
CA HIS A 108 10.23 -17.95 6.84
C HIS A 108 11.45 -17.44 7.60
N LEU A 109 11.25 -16.91 8.82
CA LEU A 109 12.35 -16.50 9.68
C LEU A 109 13.22 -17.69 10.10
N LEU A 110 12.60 -18.82 10.46
CA LEU A 110 13.34 -20.01 10.87
C LEU A 110 14.05 -20.73 9.71
N THR A 111 13.52 -20.61 8.50
CA THR A 111 14.03 -21.31 7.31
C THR A 111 14.87 -20.39 6.43
N VAL A 112 14.23 -19.56 5.62
CA VAL A 112 14.86 -18.71 4.59
C VAL A 112 15.73 -17.62 5.21
N PHE A 113 15.24 -16.96 6.25
CA PHE A 113 15.91 -15.81 6.88
C PHE A 113 16.64 -16.17 8.17
N ARG A 114 17.00 -17.45 8.36
CA ARG A 114 17.72 -17.91 9.56
C ARG A 114 19.02 -17.14 9.80
N HIS A 115 19.72 -16.79 8.73
CA HIS A 115 21.02 -16.10 8.80
C HIS A 115 20.90 -14.59 9.05
N ARG A 116 19.70 -14.02 8.93
CA ARG A 116 19.44 -12.58 9.06
C ARG A 116 19.17 -12.21 10.51
N LYS A 117 20.25 -11.97 11.25
CA LYS A 117 20.20 -11.63 12.70
C LYS A 117 19.38 -10.37 12.99
N ASP A 118 19.34 -9.43 12.06
CA ASP A 118 18.50 -8.23 12.10
C ASP A 118 17.00 -8.57 12.16
N LEU A 119 16.54 -9.49 11.30
CA LEU A 119 15.14 -9.92 11.27
C LEU A 119 14.77 -10.78 12.49
N GLN A 120 15.70 -11.62 12.95
CA GLN A 120 15.53 -12.40 14.18
C GLN A 120 15.42 -11.50 15.42
N TRP A 121 16.26 -10.46 15.49
CA TRP A 121 16.20 -9.47 16.56
C TRP A 121 14.87 -8.72 16.55
N ALA A 122 14.42 -8.24 15.38
CA ALA A 122 13.14 -7.56 15.24
C ALA A 122 11.97 -8.47 15.65
N ARG A 123 12.06 -9.77 15.35
CA ARG A 123 11.06 -10.76 15.76
C ARG A 123 10.97 -10.94 17.28
N GLN A 124 12.08 -10.83 17.99
CA GLN A 124 12.14 -11.00 19.43
C GLN A 124 11.74 -9.74 20.20
N HIS A 125 12.05 -8.55 19.67
CA HIS A 125 11.95 -7.29 20.43
C HIS A 125 10.87 -6.32 19.93
N ILE A 126 10.54 -6.36 18.63
CA ILE A 126 9.58 -5.41 18.02
C ILE A 126 8.22 -6.06 17.84
N LEU A 127 8.19 -7.30 17.34
CA LEU A 127 6.95 -7.96 17.01
C LEU A 127 6.32 -8.65 18.23
N LEU A 128 5.01 -8.46 18.41
CA LEU A 128 4.24 -9.10 19.48
C LEU A 128 4.41 -10.63 19.48
N PRO A 129 4.61 -11.28 20.64
CA PRO A 129 4.69 -12.73 20.72
C PRO A 129 3.43 -13.41 20.16
N THR A 130 3.60 -14.59 19.53
CA THR A 130 2.48 -15.30 18.87
C THR A 130 1.40 -15.72 19.86
N HIS A 131 1.77 -16.08 21.09
CA HIS A 131 0.79 -16.40 22.14
C HIS A 131 -0.06 -15.18 22.51
N THR A 132 0.55 -13.99 22.64
CA THR A 132 -0.17 -12.74 22.92
C THR A 132 -1.11 -12.39 21.76
N LEU A 133 -0.66 -12.58 20.52
CA LEU A 133 -1.49 -12.39 19.33
C LEU A 133 -2.71 -13.31 19.37
N ILE A 134 -2.53 -14.61 19.66
CA ILE A 134 -3.65 -15.57 19.76
C ILE A 134 -4.66 -15.10 20.82
N CYS A 135 -4.20 -14.65 22.00
CA CYS A 135 -5.08 -14.11 23.02
C CYS A 135 -5.87 -12.90 22.53
N TYR A 136 -5.24 -11.95 21.84
CA TYR A 136 -5.94 -10.79 21.27
C TYR A 136 -6.95 -11.18 20.21
N LEU A 137 -6.61 -12.11 19.31
CA LEU A 137 -7.53 -12.60 18.28
C LEU A 137 -8.74 -13.33 18.89
N ALA A 138 -8.51 -14.16 19.91
CA ALA A 138 -9.58 -14.82 20.65
C ALA A 138 -10.49 -13.81 21.36
N ALA A 139 -9.92 -12.79 22.01
CA ALA A 139 -10.70 -11.73 22.64
C ALA A 139 -11.53 -10.94 21.62
N MET A 140 -10.96 -10.58 20.47
CA MET A 140 -11.70 -9.91 19.39
C MET A 140 -12.85 -10.78 18.87
N LEU A 141 -12.62 -12.08 18.71
CA LEU A 141 -13.65 -13.01 18.26
C LEU A 141 -14.78 -13.12 19.29
N LEU A 142 -14.49 -13.18 20.58
CA LEU A 142 -15.51 -13.20 21.64
C LEU A 142 -16.36 -11.93 21.64
N VAL A 143 -15.73 -10.76 21.46
CA VAL A 143 -16.43 -9.48 21.36
C VAL A 143 -17.30 -9.41 20.11
N GLU A 144 -16.84 -9.94 18.98
CA GLU A 144 -17.64 -10.08 17.76
C GLU A 144 -18.89 -10.95 18.00
N HIS A 145 -18.73 -12.08 18.72
CA HIS A 145 -19.85 -12.97 19.07
C HIS A 145 -20.81 -12.35 20.09
N ALA A 146 -20.33 -11.43 20.94
CA ALA A 146 -21.18 -10.65 21.85
C ALA A 146 -22.02 -9.58 21.13
N GLY A 147 -21.91 -9.47 19.80
CA GLY A 147 -22.70 -8.54 18.99
C GLY A 147 -22.03 -7.19 18.74
N ILE A 148 -20.80 -6.99 19.21
CA ILE A 148 -20.01 -5.78 18.93
C ILE A 148 -19.09 -6.09 17.74
N PRO A 149 -19.34 -5.56 16.53
CA PRO A 149 -18.68 -5.98 15.29
C PRO A 149 -17.26 -5.36 15.12
N VAL A 150 -16.38 -5.59 16.10
CA VAL A 150 -15.01 -5.06 16.15
C VAL A 150 -14.17 -5.53 14.96
N VAL A 151 -14.23 -6.83 14.63
CA VAL A 151 -13.47 -7.43 13.53
C VAL A 151 -13.98 -6.93 12.19
N THR A 152 -15.28 -6.63 12.11
CA THR A 152 -15.89 -6.05 10.91
C THR A 152 -15.37 -4.63 10.65
N TYR A 153 -15.24 -3.79 11.69
CA TYR A 153 -14.81 -2.39 11.54
C TYR A 153 -13.30 -2.18 11.53
N ILE A 154 -12.50 -3.12 12.02
CA ILE A 154 -11.02 -2.99 11.99
C ILE A 154 -10.44 -3.21 10.58
N LYS A 155 -11.12 -3.99 9.72
CA LYS A 155 -10.66 -4.31 8.37
C LYS A 155 -10.30 -3.08 7.50
N PRO A 156 -11.15 -2.05 7.35
CA PRO A 156 -10.80 -0.89 6.53
C PRO A 156 -9.61 -0.11 7.11
N ILE A 157 -9.47 -0.07 8.45
CA ILE A 157 -8.32 0.55 9.12
C ILE A 157 -7.04 -0.23 8.79
N VAL A 158 -7.10 -1.56 8.82
CA VAL A 158 -5.96 -2.42 8.47
C VAL A 158 -5.56 -2.25 7.01
N VAL A 159 -6.51 -2.11 6.09
CA VAL A 159 -6.22 -1.82 4.68
C VAL A 159 -5.43 -0.52 4.53
N ILE A 160 -5.89 0.57 5.16
CA ILE A 160 -5.20 1.87 5.14
C ILE A 160 -3.80 1.74 5.71
N PHE A 161 -3.67 1.05 6.85
CA PHE A 161 -2.38 0.86 7.50
C PHE A 161 -1.41 0.05 6.62
N MET A 162 -1.87 -1.04 6.02
CA MET A 162 -1.04 -1.90 5.18
C MET A 162 -0.61 -1.21 3.90
N ASP A 163 -1.50 -0.43 3.26
CA ASP A 163 -1.12 0.38 2.11
C ASP A 163 -0.10 1.46 2.50
N GLY A 164 -0.30 2.14 3.64
CA GLY A 164 0.67 3.11 4.17
C GLY A 164 2.05 2.50 4.43
N VAL A 165 2.11 1.30 5.02
CA VAL A 165 3.38 0.57 5.21
C VAL A 165 3.97 0.16 3.85
N GLY A 166 3.16 -0.31 2.91
CA GLY A 166 3.59 -0.67 1.55
C GLY A 166 4.10 0.53 0.73
N PHE A 167 3.68 1.73 1.08
CA PHE A 167 4.13 2.98 0.46
C PHE A 167 5.52 3.45 0.94
N LEU A 168 5.88 3.17 2.19
CA LEU A 168 7.16 3.62 2.78
C LEU A 168 8.40 3.20 1.99
N PRO A 169 8.54 1.95 1.50
CA PRO A 169 9.66 1.53 0.66
C PRO A 169 9.80 2.31 -0.66
N HIS A 170 8.73 2.95 -1.15
CA HIS A 170 8.77 3.74 -2.38
C HIS A 170 9.13 5.20 -2.12
N ILE A 171 8.58 5.81 -1.06
CA ILE A 171 8.79 7.24 -0.80
C ILE A 171 10.09 7.55 -0.04
N ILE A 172 10.55 6.65 0.86
CA ILE A 172 11.77 6.89 1.65
C ILE A 172 13.01 6.98 0.73
N PRO A 173 13.25 6.05 -0.21
CA PRO A 173 14.38 6.16 -1.13
C PRO A 173 14.27 7.38 -2.05
N ALA A 174 13.07 7.71 -2.54
CA ALA A 174 12.85 8.88 -3.38
C ALA A 174 13.16 10.19 -2.64
N SER A 175 12.68 10.31 -1.39
CA SER A 175 12.94 11.46 -0.52
C SER A 175 14.43 11.60 -0.20
N TYR A 176 15.11 10.49 0.09
CA TYR A 176 16.55 10.46 0.29
C TYR A 176 17.31 10.91 -0.96
N ALA A 177 16.94 10.39 -2.13
CA ALA A 177 17.59 10.73 -3.38
C ALA A 177 17.47 12.24 -3.70
N ILE A 178 16.31 12.85 -3.43
CA ILE A 178 16.07 14.28 -3.60
C ILE A 178 16.85 15.11 -2.58
N ALA A 179 16.78 14.74 -1.29
CA ALA A 179 17.38 15.51 -0.20
C ALA A 179 18.92 15.57 -0.29
N PHE A 180 19.55 14.50 -0.78
CA PHE A 180 21.01 14.39 -0.90
C PHE A 180 21.54 14.61 -2.33
N ASP A 181 20.69 15.09 -3.25
CA ASP A 181 21.03 15.31 -4.67
C ASP A 181 21.67 14.08 -5.36
N GLN A 182 21.41 12.88 -4.81
CA GLN A 182 21.87 11.58 -5.33
C GLN A 182 21.20 11.22 -6.66
N VAL A 183 20.18 11.97 -7.07
CA VAL A 183 19.57 11.89 -8.41
C VAL A 183 20.63 12.11 -9.51
N LYS A 184 21.70 12.86 -9.22
CA LYS A 184 22.83 13.08 -10.15
C LYS A 184 23.86 11.96 -10.18
N ILE A 185 23.91 11.09 -9.15
CA ILE A 185 24.99 10.10 -8.95
C ILE A 185 24.66 8.76 -9.63
N MET A 186 23.40 8.49 -9.99
CA MET A 186 23.02 7.38 -10.89
C MET A 186 23.45 7.63 -12.36
N LYS A 187 24.46 8.46 -12.59
CA LYS A 187 25.05 8.81 -13.89
C LYS A 187 26.46 8.24 -14.10
N SER A 188 27.00 7.41 -13.20
CA SER A 188 28.26 6.70 -13.46
C SER A 188 28.01 5.25 -13.86
#